data_AF-A0A4V1SR59-F1
#
_entry.id   AF-A0A4V1SR59-F1
#
_cell.length_a   1.000
_cell.length_b   1.000
_cell.length_c   1.000
_cell.angle_alpha   90.00
_cell.angle_beta   90.00
_cell.angle_gamma   90.00
#
_symmetry.space_group_name_H-M   'P 1'
#
loop_
_entity.id
_entity.type
_entity.pdbx_description
1 polymer ?
#
loop_
_entity_poly.entity_id
_entity_poly.type
_entity_poly.pdbx_seq_one_letter_code
_entity_poly.pdbx_strand_id
1 'polypeptide(L)'
;MARLAISRRRLVSIIGGSAGNLVEWYDWFAYASFAIYFAPVFFPKGDPTAQLLSTATIFAVGFVLRPIGAWVMGRYADAHGRKAGLTLSVALMFIGSMMLALAPTYASAGLLGPATLIIARMIQG
;
A
#
# COMPACT_ATOMS: atom_id res chain seq x y z
N MET A 1 1.58 -4.43 -44.41
CA MET A 1 1.20 -4.92 -43.07
C MET A 1 2.44 -5.44 -42.33
N ALA A 2 3.16 -4.57 -41.62
CA ALA A 2 4.28 -5.00 -40.79
C ALA A 2 3.74 -5.61 -39.48
N ARG A 3 3.95 -6.92 -39.27
CA ARG A 3 3.64 -7.56 -38.00
C ARG A 3 4.56 -6.94 -36.94
N LEU A 4 3.99 -6.17 -36.02
CA LEU A 4 4.66 -5.72 -34.79
C LEU A 4 4.94 -6.96 -33.92
N ALA A 5 6.00 -7.70 -34.25
CA ALA A 5 6.50 -8.76 -33.38
C ALA A 5 6.99 -8.08 -32.08
N ILE A 6 6.20 -8.18 -31.02
CA ILE A 6 6.56 -7.63 -29.72
C ILE A 6 7.81 -8.36 -29.25
N SER A 7 8.93 -7.63 -29.18
CA SER A 7 10.19 -8.15 -28.63
C SER A 7 9.95 -8.74 -27.24
N ARG A 8 10.57 -9.90 -26.95
CA ARG A 8 10.54 -10.55 -25.62
C ARG A 8 10.88 -9.57 -24.50
N ARG A 9 11.75 -8.59 -24.76
CA ARG A 9 12.15 -7.55 -23.80
C ARG A 9 11.00 -6.57 -23.49
N ARG A 10 10.22 -6.16 -24.51
CA ARG A 10 9.01 -5.33 -24.32
C ARG A 10 7.94 -6.08 -23.54
N LEU A 11 7.73 -7.36 -23.85
CA LEU A 11 6.80 -8.23 -23.12
C LEU A 11 7.14 -8.30 -21.63
N VAL A 12 8.41 -8.52 -21.28
CA VAL A 12 8.87 -8.54 -19.89
C VAL A 12 8.67 -7.18 -19.21
N SER A 13 8.93 -6.06 -19.89
CA SER A 13 8.69 -4.72 -19.32
C SER A 13 7.21 -4.44 -19.07
N ILE A 14 6.33 -4.86 -19.98
CA ILE A 14 4.88 -4.70 -19.81
C ILE A 14 4.40 -5.54 -18.62
N ILE A 15 4.76 -6.83 -18.57
CA ILE A 15 4.37 -7.72 -17.48
C ILE A 15 4.94 -7.21 -16.15
N GLY A 16 6.19 -6.76 -16.11
CA GLY A 16 6.82 -6.21 -14.91
C GLY A 16 6.11 -4.96 -14.40
N GLY A 17 5.75 -4.03 -15.28
CA GLY A 17 4.98 -2.83 -14.90
C GLY A 17 3.57 -3.17 -14.42
N SER A 18 2.86 -4.05 -15.13
CA SER A 18 1.51 -4.48 -14.76
C SER A 18 1.48 -5.27 -13.44
N ALA A 19 2.51 -6.06 -13.15
CA ALA A 19 2.63 -6.80 -11.89
C ALA A 19 2.73 -5.85 -10.69
N GLY A 20 3.49 -4.76 -10.80
CA GLY A 20 3.57 -3.75 -9.75
C GLY A 20 2.19 -3.12 -9.45
N ASN A 21 1.47 -2.73 -10.51
CA ASN A 21 0.11 -2.22 -10.37
C ASN A 21 -0.86 -3.26 -9.77
N LEU A 22 -0.74 -4.53 -10.16
CA LEU A 22 -1.56 -5.61 -9.58
C LEU A 22 -1.31 -5.77 -8.09
N VAL A 23 -0.05 -5.76 -7.65
CA VAL A 23 0.33 -5.85 -6.24
C VAL A 23 -0.25 -4.69 -5.45
N GLU A 24 -0.24 -3.49 -6.02
CA GLU A 24 -0.89 -2.33 -5.44
C GLU A 24 -2.39 -2.53 -5.24
N TRP A 25 -3.12 -2.85 -6.29
CA TRP A 25 -4.55 -3.10 -6.17
C TRP A 25 -4.89 -4.24 -5.22
N TYR A 26 -4.06 -5.28 -5.19
CA TYR A 26 -4.23 -6.41 -4.30
C TYR A 26 -4.13 -6.00 -2.82
N ASP A 27 -3.10 -5.25 -2.43
CA ASP A 27 -2.93 -4.83 -1.03
C ASP A 27 -4.09 -3.91 -0.58
N TRP A 28 -4.49 -2.96 -1.43
CA TRP A 28 -5.62 -2.07 -1.17
C TRP A 28 -6.92 -2.85 -0.97
N PHE A 29 -7.17 -3.85 -1.83
CA PHE A 29 -8.34 -4.71 -1.71
C PHE A 29 -8.28 -5.61 -0.46
N ALA A 30 -7.10 -6.16 -0.14
CA ALA A 30 -6.90 -6.97 1.05
C ALA A 30 -7.20 -6.15 2.31
N TYR A 31 -6.69 -4.93 2.42
CA TYR A 31 -6.97 -4.06 3.56
C TYR A 31 -8.46 -3.75 3.71
N ALA A 32 -9.13 -3.35 2.63
CA ALA A 32 -10.56 -3.07 2.65
C ALA A 32 -11.38 -4.30 3.08
N SER A 33 -11.00 -5.49 2.60
CA SER A 33 -11.63 -6.75 2.97
C SER A 33 -11.39 -7.11 4.45
N PHE A 34 -10.19 -6.82 4.98
CA PHE A 34 -9.84 -7.10 6.37
C PHE A 34 -10.23 -5.99 7.35
N ALA A 35 -10.74 -4.84 6.87
CA ALA A 35 -11.06 -3.69 7.71
C ALA A 35 -12.05 -4.01 8.85
N ILE A 36 -13.01 -4.91 8.60
CA ILE A 36 -13.99 -5.38 9.58
C ILE A 36 -13.31 -6.15 10.72
N TYR A 37 -12.22 -6.86 10.43
CA TYR A 37 -11.43 -7.59 11.43
C TYR A 37 -10.44 -6.67 12.16
N PHE A 38 -9.93 -5.64 11.49
CA PHE A 38 -9.03 -4.67 12.13
C PHE A 38 -9.74 -3.78 13.15
N ALA A 39 -11.00 -3.41 12.88
CA ALA A 39 -11.81 -2.54 13.73
C ALA A 39 -11.79 -2.97 15.23
N PRO A 40 -12.19 -4.20 15.62
CA PRO A 40 -12.18 -4.60 17.03
C PRO A 40 -10.80 -4.97 17.59
N VAL A 41 -9.79 -5.22 16.74
CA VAL A 41 -8.46 -5.68 17.16
C VAL A 41 -7.52 -4.52 17.47
N PHE A 42 -7.62 -3.45 16.70
CA PHE A 42 -6.72 -2.29 16.78
C PHE A 42 -7.34 -1.07 17.45
N PHE A 43 -8.67 -0.99 17.58
CA PHE A 43 -9.33 0.14 18.25
C PHE A 43 -9.95 -0.26 19.60
N PRO A 44 -10.07 0.68 20.55
CA PRO A 44 -10.67 0.41 21.85
C PRO A 44 -12.10 -0.11 21.71
N LYS A 45 -12.50 -1.05 22.58
CA LYS A 45 -13.87 -1.54 22.65
C LYS A 45 -14.82 -0.38 22.93
N GLY A 46 -15.80 -0.19 22.06
CA GLY A 46 -16.74 0.93 22.09
C GLY A 46 -17.81 0.74 21.02
N ASP A 47 -18.20 1.84 20.37
CA ASP A 47 -19.14 1.80 19.24
C ASP A 47 -18.50 1.12 18.02
N PRO A 48 -19.04 -0.01 17.53
CA PRO A 48 -18.55 -0.69 16.32
C PRO A 48 -18.49 0.22 15.09
N THR A 49 -19.41 1.18 14.98
CA THR A 49 -19.44 2.14 13.87
C THR A 49 -18.24 3.08 13.92
N ALA A 50 -17.86 3.56 15.11
CA ALA A 50 -16.69 4.40 15.29
C ALA A 50 -15.36 3.66 14.98
N GLN A 51 -15.28 2.36 15.31
CA GLN A 51 -14.11 1.54 15.00
C GLN A 51 -13.95 1.34 13.49
N LEU A 52 -15.03 0.99 12.79
CA LEU A 52 -15.06 0.87 11.33
C LEU A 52 -14.70 2.20 10.65
N LEU A 53 -15.27 3.31 11.13
CA LEU A 53 -14.96 4.63 10.61
C LEU A 53 -13.49 4.99 10.82
N SER A 54 -12.89 4.58 11.93
CA SER A 54 -11.47 4.80 12.19
C SER A 54 -10.58 4.01 11.23
N THR A 55 -10.90 2.73 10.97
CA THR A 55 -10.20 1.92 9.94
C THR A 55 -10.37 2.52 8.54
N ALA A 56 -11.57 3.01 8.20
CA ALA A 56 -11.83 3.70 6.95
C ALA A 56 -11.08 5.04 6.85
N THR A 57 -10.87 5.74 7.97
CA THR A 57 -10.08 6.96 8.02
C THR A 57 -8.61 6.67 7.74
N ILE A 58 -8.05 5.60 8.31
CA ILE A 58 -6.69 5.14 8.00
C ILE A 58 -6.55 4.84 6.51
N PHE A 59 -7.55 4.17 5.92
CA PHE A 59 -7.61 3.92 4.49
C PHE A 59 -7.61 5.22 3.66
N ALA A 60 -8.44 6.19 4.05
CA ALA A 60 -8.54 7.49 3.39
C ALA A 60 -7.23 8.29 3.47
N VAL A 61 -6.50 8.24 4.59
CA VAL A 61 -5.19 8.88 4.73
C VAL A 61 -4.20 8.34 3.70
N GLY A 62 -4.19 7.03 3.43
CA GLY A 62 -3.35 6.45 2.39
C GLY A 62 -3.65 7.02 0.99
N PHE A 63 -4.91 7.34 0.67
CA PHE A 63 -5.25 7.99 -0.59
C PHE A 63 -4.74 9.43 -0.69
N VAL A 64 -4.71 10.16 0.42
CA VAL A 64 -4.16 11.53 0.48
C VAL A 64 -2.63 11.52 0.32
N LEU A 65 -1.97 10.45 0.75
CA LEU A 65 -0.52 10.29 0.61
C LEU A 65 -0.09 9.97 -0.82
N ARG A 66 -0.94 9.29 -1.61
CA ARG A 66 -0.64 8.94 -3.02
C ARG A 66 -0.15 10.08 -3.91
N PRO A 67 -0.76 11.27 -3.94
CA PRO A 67 -0.21 12.41 -4.67
C PRO A 67 1.23 12.77 -4.26
N ILE A 68 1.53 12.67 -2.96
CA ILE A 68 2.85 12.96 -2.40
C ILE A 68 3.82 11.84 -2.82
N GLY A 69 3.43 10.58 -2.66
CA GLY A 69 4.20 9.42 -3.09
C GLY A 69 4.49 9.44 -4.59
N ALA A 70 3.50 9.77 -5.43
CA ALA A 70 3.64 9.91 -6.87
C ALA A 70 4.60 11.04 -7.25
N TRP A 71 4.59 12.16 -6.53
CA TRP A 71 5.53 13.25 -6.76
C TRP A 71 6.98 12.85 -6.40
N VAL A 72 7.18 12.25 -5.23
CA VAL A 72 8.50 11.78 -4.77
C VAL A 72 9.04 10.68 -5.68
N MET A 73 8.22 9.67 -6.00
CA MET A 73 8.63 8.57 -6.88
C MET A 73 8.79 9.00 -8.33
N GLY A 74 8.03 9.99 -8.80
CA GLY A 74 8.23 10.61 -10.10
C GLY A 74 9.62 11.23 -10.20
N ARG A 75 9.99 12.08 -9.24
CA ARG A 75 11.33 12.69 -9.16
C ARG A 75 12.44 11.65 -9.07
N TYR A 76 12.24 10.61 -8.27
CA TYR A 76 13.23 9.53 -8.12
C TYR A 76 13.39 8.71 -9.41
N ALA A 77 12.28 8.35 -10.07
CA ALA A 77 12.27 7.60 -11.32
C ALA A 77 12.86 8.41 -12.49
N ASP A 78 12.69 9.73 -12.49
CA ASP A 78 13.31 10.61 -13.48
C ASP A 78 14.83 10.69 -13.30
N ALA A 79 15.32 10.69 -12.06
CA ALA A 79 16.76 10.77 -11.76
C ALA A 79 17.50 9.42 -11.90
N HIS A 80 16.89 8.31 -11.47
CA HIS A 80 17.54 6.99 -11.38
C HIS A 80 17.00 5.97 -12.40
N GLY A 81 16.03 6.37 -13.22
CA GLY A 81 15.40 5.55 -14.23
C GLY A 81 14.16 4.79 -13.73
N ARG A 82 13.23 4.53 -14.67
CA ARG A 82 11.90 3.93 -14.40
C ARG A 82 11.97 2.56 -13.73
N LYS A 83 12.98 1.75 -14.04
CA LYS A 83 13.16 0.42 -13.42
C LYS A 83 13.45 0.55 -11.92
N ALA A 84 14.34 1.47 -11.53
CA ALA A 84 14.68 1.71 -10.13
C ALA A 84 13.47 2.24 -9.35
N GLY A 85 12.69 3.15 -9.94
CA GLY A 85 11.45 3.65 -9.35
C GLY A 85 10.43 2.53 -9.11
N LEU A 86 10.20 1.65 -10.08
CA LEU A 86 9.28 0.51 -9.93
C LEU A 86 9.75 -0.45 -8.82
N THR A 87 11.05 -0.80 -8.78
CA THR A 87 11.58 -1.68 -7.75
C THR A 87 11.46 -1.08 -6.35
N LEU A 88 11.75 0.22 -6.19
CA LEU A 88 11.60 0.91 -4.92
C LEU A 88 10.13 0.95 -4.48
N SER A 89 9.21 1.22 -5.39
CA SER A 89 7.77 1.21 -5.10
C SER A 89 7.34 -0.16 -4.56
N VAL A 90 7.68 -1.25 -5.25
CA VAL A 90 7.33 -2.61 -4.81
C VAL A 90 7.97 -2.95 -3.46
N ALA A 91 9.20 -2.49 -3.21
CA ALA A 91 9.87 -2.70 -1.93
C ALA A 91 9.18 -1.95 -0.77
N LEU A 92 8.80 -0.69 -0.97
CA LEU A 92 8.04 0.09 0.02
C LEU A 92 6.70 -0.56 0.34
N MET A 93 6.02 -1.08 -0.68
CA MET A 93 4.77 -1.80 -0.50
C MET A 93 4.92 -3.05 0.35
N PHE A 94 5.95 -3.86 0.07
CA PHE A 94 6.27 -5.04 0.87
C PHE A 94 6.58 -4.68 2.32
N ILE A 95 7.34 -3.60 2.55
CA ILE A 95 7.64 -3.09 3.90
C ILE A 95 6.35 -2.69 4.62
N GLY A 96 5.45 -1.96 3.95
CA GLY A 96 4.16 -1.57 4.53
C GLY A 96 3.29 -2.78 4.89
N SER A 97 3.19 -3.79 4.02
CA SER A 97 2.42 -5.01 4.29
C SER A 97 3.03 -5.80 5.46
N MET A 98 4.36 -5.87 5.54
CA MET A 98 5.07 -6.53 6.63
C MET A 98 4.88 -5.80 7.97
N MET A 99 4.91 -4.47 7.97
CA MET A 99 4.58 -3.66 9.15
C MET A 99 3.15 -3.89 9.61
N LEU A 100 2.20 -4.03 8.67
CA LEU A 100 0.81 -4.35 8.98
C LEU A 100 0.69 -5.73 9.66
N ALA A 101 1.43 -6.73 9.16
CA ALA A 101 1.43 -8.09 9.69
C ALA A 101 2.07 -8.18 11.08
N LEU A 102 3.07 -7.35 11.36
CA LEU A 102 3.76 -7.26 12.65
C LEU A 102 3.12 -6.24 13.61
N ALA A 103 2.04 -5.58 13.20
CA ALA A 103 1.44 -4.52 13.99
C ALA A 103 0.91 -5.07 15.33
N PRO A 104 1.28 -4.45 16.47
CA PRO A 104 0.78 -4.88 17.77
C PRO A 104 -0.71 -4.57 17.91
N THR A 105 -1.44 -5.46 18.58
CA THR A 105 -2.88 -5.26 18.83
C THR A 105 -3.11 -4.17 19.87
N TYR A 106 -4.33 -3.61 19.90
CA TYR A 106 -4.68 -2.61 20.93
C TYR A 106 -4.51 -3.17 22.35
N ALA A 107 -4.76 -4.47 22.52
CA ALA A 107 -4.61 -5.14 23.80
C ALA A 107 -3.14 -5.21 24.28
N SER A 108 -2.16 -5.27 23.38
CA SER A 108 -0.74 -5.37 23.77
C SER A 108 -0.04 -4.01 23.89
N ALA A 109 -0.36 -3.07 23.00
CA ALA A 109 0.40 -1.81 22.88
C ALA A 109 -0.49 -0.55 22.78
N GLY A 110 -1.80 -0.68 22.99
CA GLY A 110 -2.75 0.44 22.96
C GLY A 110 -2.73 1.17 21.61
N LEU A 111 -2.60 2.50 21.66
CA LEU A 111 -2.62 3.39 20.48
C LEU A 111 -1.47 3.14 19.49
N LEU A 112 -0.42 2.41 19.88
CA LEU A 112 0.67 2.05 18.97
C LEU A 112 0.21 1.14 17.82
N GLY A 113 -0.84 0.34 18.03
CA GLY A 113 -1.42 -0.50 16.97
C GLY A 113 -1.97 0.33 15.81
N PRO A 114 -2.97 1.21 16.05
CA PRO A 114 -3.47 2.16 15.06
C PRO A 114 -2.40 3.07 14.46
N ALA A 115 -1.43 3.53 15.25
CA ALA A 115 -0.33 4.35 14.73
C ALA A 115 0.52 3.57 13.71
N THR A 116 0.82 2.30 13.99
CA THR A 116 1.55 1.44 13.05
C THR A 116 0.78 1.20 11.77
N LEU A 117 -0.54 1.01 11.85
CA LEU A 117 -1.42 0.91 10.68
C LEU A 117 -1.38 2.18 9.82
N ILE A 118 -1.42 3.36 10.44
CA ILE A 118 -1.32 4.64 9.73
C ILE A 118 0.04 4.75 9.04
N ILE A 119 1.13 4.52 9.76
CA ILE A 119 2.49 4.62 9.19
C ILE A 119 2.67 3.63 8.04
N ALA A 120 2.23 2.38 8.21
CA ALA A 120 2.28 1.36 7.15
C ALA A 120 1.54 1.83 5.90
N ARG A 121 0.36 2.47 6.06
CA ARG A 121 -0.43 3.00 4.95
C ARG A 121 0.19 4.24 4.32
N MET A 122 0.84 5.09 5.10
CA MET A 122 1.59 6.24 4.59
C MET A 122 2.81 5.82 3.75
N ILE A 123 3.46 4.71 4.10
CA ILE A 123 4.59 4.18 3.31
C ILE A 123 4.10 3.55 2.01
N GLN A 124 2.89 2.95 2.02
CA GLN A 124 2.29 2.30 0.86
C GLN A 124 1.59 3.25 -0.12
N GLY A 125 1.01 4.34 0.37
CA GLY A 125 0.31 5.34 -0.43
C GLY A 125 1.26 6.27 -1.14
#